data_AF-A0A968T4P4-F1
#
_entry.id   AF-A0A968T4P4-F1
#
_cell.length_a   1.000
_cell.length_b   1.000
_cell.length_c   1.000
_cell.angle_alpha   90.00
_cell.angle_beta   90.00
_cell.angle_gamma   90.00
#
_symmetry.space_group_name_H-M   'P 1'
#
loop_
_entity.id
_entity.type
_entity.pdbx_description
1 polymer ?
#
loop_
_entity_poly.entity_id
_entity_poly.type
_entity_poly.pdbx_seq_one_letter_code
_entity_poly.pdbx_strand_id
1 'polypeptide(L)'
;MLMPNTARGGGISRKITSPQDRNRLKEIAQDLEVPEGMGVILRTAGALRTKTEIKRDFEYLLRMWEQVRDLTLKSSAPTLVYEEGSVVKRAIRDLYNKDIDEVIVSGEPAYREAKDFMRMLMPSHAKNVRLYAEGQPLLIRYGVESQLDAMFSPIVQLRSGGYIVLNQAEALVAIDVNSGRATREHHIEDT
;
A
#
# COMPACT_ATOMS: atom_id res chain seq x y z
N MET A 1 -10.05 7.74 -0.14
CA MET A 1 -10.44 7.62 1.29
C MET A 1 -11.81 8.25 1.44
N LEU A 2 -12.76 7.51 2.01
CA LEU A 2 -14.10 7.99 2.33
C LEU A 2 -14.15 8.33 3.83
N MET A 3 -14.75 9.47 4.16
CA MET A 3 -15.04 9.91 5.52
C MET A 3 -16.56 10.04 5.64
N PRO A 4 -17.27 8.99 6.05
CA PRO A 4 -18.74 8.96 5.97
C PRO A 4 -19.43 9.89 6.98
N ASN A 5 -18.71 10.37 8.01
CA ASN A 5 -19.25 11.18 9.11
C ASN A 5 -18.64 12.60 9.15
N THR A 6 -18.26 13.17 8.00
CA THR A 6 -17.63 14.50 7.95
C THR A 6 -17.97 15.25 6.67
N ALA A 7 -18.98 16.13 6.75
CA ALA A 7 -19.48 16.93 5.63
C ALA A 7 -18.46 17.92 5.04
N ARG A 8 -17.47 18.36 5.83
CA ARG A 8 -16.43 19.32 5.39
C ARG A 8 -15.10 18.65 5.05
N GLY A 9 -15.06 17.32 5.01
CA GLY A 9 -13.85 16.58 4.71
C GLY A 9 -13.74 16.34 3.21
N GLY A 10 -12.65 16.72 2.56
CA GLY A 10 -12.42 16.29 1.19
C GLY A 10 -11.30 17.01 0.49
N GLY A 11 -10.86 16.46 -0.64
CA GLY A 11 -9.88 17.10 -1.51
C GLY A 11 -8.81 16.15 -2.02
N ILE A 12 -7.69 16.74 -2.43
CA ILE A 12 -6.58 16.02 -3.07
C ILE A 12 -5.37 16.08 -2.14
N SER A 13 -4.67 14.95 -2.00
CA SER A 13 -3.44 14.83 -1.22
C SER A 13 -2.47 15.98 -1.52
N ARG A 14 -1.91 16.59 -0.45
CA ARG A 14 -0.91 17.67 -0.59
C ARG A 14 0.38 17.20 -1.25
N LYS A 15 0.69 15.89 -1.20
CA LYS A 15 1.86 15.29 -1.85
C LYS A 15 1.75 15.24 -3.38
N ILE A 16 0.57 15.48 -3.95
CA ILE A 16 0.37 15.59 -5.40
C ILE A 16 0.64 17.05 -5.78
N THR A 17 1.84 17.31 -6.30
CA THR A 17 2.33 18.65 -6.63
C THR A 17 2.14 19.04 -8.09
N SER A 18 2.07 18.05 -8.99
CA SER A 18 1.82 18.24 -10.42
C SER A 18 0.49 19.01 -10.65
N PRO A 19 0.54 20.20 -11.28
CA PRO A 19 -0.66 20.98 -11.57
C PRO A 19 -1.63 20.24 -12.50
N GLN A 20 -1.09 19.50 -13.48
CA GLN A 20 -1.86 18.71 -14.44
C GLN A 20 -2.63 17.60 -13.73
N ASP A 21 -1.97 16.84 -12.86
CA ASP A 21 -2.62 15.77 -12.11
C ASP A 21 -3.66 16.33 -11.12
N ARG A 22 -3.36 17.46 -10.48
CA ARG A 22 -4.33 18.13 -9.59
C ARG A 22 -5.58 18.55 -10.31
N ASN A 23 -5.47 19.18 -11.49
CA ASN A 23 -6.63 19.59 -12.26
C ASN A 23 -7.47 18.39 -12.69
N ARG A 24 -6.83 17.36 -13.25
CA ARG A 24 -7.48 16.10 -13.63
C ARG A 24 -8.21 15.44 -12.45
N LEU A 25 -7.55 15.32 -11.29
CA LEU A 25 -8.15 14.71 -10.10
C LEU A 25 -9.27 15.57 -9.51
N LYS A 26 -9.20 16.90 -9.66
CA LYS A 26 -10.26 17.81 -9.21
C LYS A 26 -11.54 17.61 -10.03
N GLU A 27 -11.41 17.49 -11.35
CA GLU A 27 -12.54 17.16 -12.25
C GLU A 27 -13.13 15.79 -11.87
N ILE A 28 -12.29 14.78 -11.67
CA ILE A 28 -12.75 13.46 -11.25
C ILE A 28 -13.49 13.53 -9.91
N ALA A 29 -12.97 14.30 -8.94
CA ALA A 29 -13.60 14.45 -7.63
C ALA A 29 -14.95 15.15 -7.68
N GLN A 30 -15.13 16.12 -8.59
CA GLN A 30 -16.43 16.79 -8.83
C GLN A 30 -17.46 15.84 -9.46
N ASP A 31 -16.99 14.89 -10.27
CA ASP A 31 -17.83 13.86 -10.88
C ASP A 31 -18.17 12.68 -9.96
N LEU A 32 -17.67 12.68 -8.71
CA LEU A 32 -18.07 11.73 -7.69
C LEU A 32 -19.34 12.26 -7.00
N GLU A 33 -20.41 11.48 -7.07
CA GLU A 33 -21.65 11.74 -6.34
C GLU A 33 -21.46 11.39 -4.86
N VAL A 34 -20.80 12.29 -4.12
CA VAL A 34 -20.56 12.12 -2.68
C VAL A 34 -21.85 12.45 -1.92
N PRO A 35 -22.44 11.51 -1.16
CA PRO A 35 -23.64 11.78 -0.38
C PRO A 35 -23.45 12.91 0.63
N GLU A 36 -24.52 13.64 0.92
CA GLU A 36 -24.50 14.69 1.93
C GLU A 36 -24.04 14.15 3.29
N GLY A 37 -23.19 14.91 3.98
CA GLY A 37 -22.60 14.48 5.25
C GLY A 37 -21.30 13.67 5.11
N MET A 38 -20.96 13.24 3.89
CA MET A 38 -19.73 12.48 3.62
C MET A 38 -18.65 13.33 2.97
N GLY A 39 -17.42 12.85 3.09
CA GLY A 39 -16.23 13.48 2.56
C GLY A 39 -15.31 12.51 1.82
N VAL A 40 -14.60 12.97 0.78
CA VAL A 40 -13.68 12.12 0.01
C VAL A 40 -12.33 12.78 -0.18
N ILE A 41 -11.26 12.07 0.19
CA ILE A 41 -9.87 12.46 -0.08
C ILE A 41 -9.25 11.53 -1.13
N LEU A 42 -8.81 12.12 -2.23
CA LEU A 42 -7.98 11.46 -3.25
C LEU A 42 -6.53 11.39 -2.74
N ARG A 43 -6.06 10.17 -2.44
CA ARG A 43 -4.71 9.89 -1.93
C ARG A 43 -3.67 9.91 -3.05
N THR A 44 -2.39 10.00 -2.69
CA THR A 44 -1.26 10.01 -3.64
C THR A 44 -1.28 8.82 -4.61
N ALA A 45 -1.63 7.61 -4.14
CA ALA A 45 -1.76 6.43 -4.99
C ALA A 45 -2.84 6.57 -6.08
N GLY A 46 -3.85 7.42 -5.88
CA GLY A 46 -4.88 7.72 -6.88
C GLY A 46 -4.39 8.61 -8.03
N ALA A 47 -3.23 9.26 -7.90
CA ALA A 47 -2.72 10.16 -8.91
C ALA A 47 -2.39 9.48 -10.25
N LEU A 48 -2.08 8.18 -10.23
CA LEU A 48 -1.80 7.40 -11.44
C LEU A 48 -2.99 6.58 -11.92
N ARG A 49 -4.17 6.76 -11.30
CA ARG A 49 -5.38 5.98 -11.59
C ARG A 49 -6.31 6.70 -12.56
N THR A 50 -7.00 5.90 -13.36
CA THR A 50 -8.04 6.33 -14.27
C THR A 50 -9.30 6.74 -13.50
N LYS A 51 -10.16 7.54 -14.13
CA LYS A 51 -11.46 7.95 -13.58
C LYS A 51 -12.31 6.74 -13.18
N THR A 52 -12.34 5.71 -14.01
CA THR A 52 -13.13 4.50 -13.78
C THR A 52 -12.64 3.71 -12.56
N GLU A 53 -11.32 3.57 -12.38
CA GLU A 53 -10.75 2.93 -11.19
C GLU A 53 -11.09 3.72 -9.92
N ILE A 54 -10.99 5.06 -9.96
CA ILE A 54 -11.32 5.92 -8.81
C ILE A 54 -12.81 5.80 -8.46
N LYS A 55 -13.71 5.78 -9.45
CA LYS A 55 -15.15 5.59 -9.22
C LYS A 55 -15.44 4.23 -8.58
N ARG A 56 -14.82 3.15 -9.05
CA ARG A 56 -14.98 1.81 -8.47
C ARG A 56 -14.48 1.73 -7.03
N ASP A 57 -13.33 2.34 -6.73
CA ASP A 57 -12.81 2.41 -5.36
C ASP A 57 -13.76 3.20 -4.45
N PHE A 58 -14.28 4.33 -4.93
CA PHE A 58 -15.28 5.12 -4.21
C PHE A 58 -16.57 4.33 -3.92
N GLU A 59 -17.14 3.66 -4.93
CA GLU A 59 -18.32 2.80 -4.77
C GLU A 59 -18.06 1.62 -3.83
N TYR A 60 -16.87 1.04 -3.87
CA TYR A 60 -16.46 0.00 -2.94
C TYR A 60 -16.48 0.51 -1.50
N LEU A 61 -15.90 1.68 -1.24
CA LEU A 61 -15.89 2.29 0.08
C LEU A 61 -17.30 2.63 0.58
N LEU A 62 -18.19 3.10 -0.31
CA LEU A 62 -19.60 3.31 0.03
C LEU A 62 -20.31 2.01 0.39
N ARG A 63 -20.18 0.95 -0.43
CA ARG A 63 -20.78 -0.37 -0.13
C ARG A 63 -20.27 -0.95 1.18
N MET A 64 -18.96 -0.81 1.44
CA MET A 64 -18.36 -1.22 2.70
C MET A 64 -18.96 -0.45 3.87
N TRP A 65 -19.09 0.87 3.77
CA TRP A 65 -19.72 1.68 4.81
C TRP A 65 -21.18 1.27 5.07
N GLU A 66 -21.95 1.02 4.02
CA GLU A 66 -23.32 0.53 4.11
C GLU A 66 -23.40 -0.82 4.85
N GLN A 67 -22.49 -1.76 4.55
CA GLN A 67 -22.40 -3.03 5.29
C GLN A 67 -22.09 -2.81 6.77
N VAL A 68 -21.17 -1.90 7.10
CA VAL A 68 -20.85 -1.55 8.49
C VAL A 68 -22.07 -0.97 9.20
N ARG A 69 -22.80 -0.05 8.55
CA ARG A 69 -24.02 0.55 9.10
C ARG A 69 -25.09 -0.51 9.35
N ASP A 70 -25.37 -1.34 8.36
CA ASP A 70 -26.39 -2.38 8.44
C ASP A 70 -26.08 -3.42 9.52
N LEU A 71 -24.82 -3.86 9.62
CA LEU A 71 -24.38 -4.79 10.66
C LEU A 71 -24.49 -4.15 12.04
N THR A 72 -24.13 -2.87 12.16
CA THR A 72 -24.26 -2.12 13.42
C THR A 72 -25.71 -2.08 13.89
N LEU A 73 -26.66 -1.75 13.02
CA LEU A 73 -28.09 -1.67 13.36
C LEU A 73 -28.70 -3.02 13.75
N LYS A 74 -28.16 -4.13 13.23
CA LYS A 74 -28.63 -5.49 13.53
C LYS A 74 -27.98 -6.10 14.78
N SER A 75 -26.91 -5.49 15.29
CA SER A 75 -26.10 -6.06 16.37
C SER A 75 -26.42 -5.43 17.73
N SER A 76 -26.19 -6.19 18.79
CA SER A 76 -26.18 -5.67 20.17
C SER A 76 -24.73 -5.51 20.64
N ALA A 77 -24.41 -4.38 21.26
CA ALA A 77 -23.05 -4.09 21.71
C ALA A 77 -22.64 -4.94 22.93
N PRO A 78 -21.34 -5.30 23.10
CA PRO A 78 -20.23 -5.04 22.17
C PRO A 78 -20.16 -6.08 21.04
N THR A 79 -19.88 -5.62 19.82
CA THR A 79 -19.75 -6.49 18.63
C THR A 79 -18.75 -5.93 17.63
N LEU A 80 -18.05 -6.80 16.90
CA LEU A 80 -17.16 -6.42 15.81
C LEU A 80 -17.99 -6.18 14.54
N VAL A 81 -18.04 -4.92 14.07
CA VAL A 81 -18.82 -4.54 12.87
C VAL A 81 -17.95 -4.33 11.63
N TYR A 82 -16.64 -4.18 11.80
CA TYR A 82 -15.66 -4.03 10.74
C TYR A 82 -14.26 -4.38 11.26
N GLU A 83 -13.51 -5.14 10.48
CA GLU A 83 -12.13 -5.47 10.79
C GLU A 83 -11.21 -4.97 9.67
N GLU A 84 -10.37 -3.97 9.95
CA GLU A 84 -9.32 -3.52 9.02
C GLU A 84 -8.07 -4.42 9.13
N GLY A 85 -8.27 -5.73 8.93
CA GLY A 85 -7.25 -6.75 9.24
C GLY A 85 -6.50 -7.33 8.05
N SER A 86 -7.08 -7.34 6.85
CA SER A 86 -6.44 -8.03 5.72
C SER A 86 -5.23 -7.26 5.20
N VAL A 87 -4.03 -7.76 5.55
CA VAL A 87 -2.74 -7.31 5.00
C VAL A 87 -2.73 -7.44 3.48
N VAL A 88 -3.40 -8.46 2.93
CA VAL A 88 -3.53 -8.68 1.48
C VAL A 88 -4.27 -7.54 0.82
N LYS A 89 -5.48 -7.20 1.31
CA LYS A 89 -6.26 -6.08 0.78
C LYS A 89 -5.51 -4.75 0.92
N ARG A 90 -4.85 -4.54 2.06
CA ARG A 90 -4.05 -3.34 2.33
C ARG A 90 -2.88 -3.20 1.37
N ALA A 91 -2.11 -4.27 1.17
CA ALA A 91 -0.98 -4.29 0.25
C ALA A 91 -1.42 -3.99 -1.19
N ILE A 92 -2.51 -4.60 -1.67
CA ILE A 92 -3.06 -4.30 -2.99
C ILE A 92 -3.51 -2.85 -3.09
N ARG A 93 -4.27 -2.34 -2.11
CA ARG A 93 -4.79 -0.97 -2.13
C ARG A 93 -3.68 0.08 -2.13
N ASP A 94 -2.64 -0.14 -1.33
CA ASP A 94 -1.64 0.88 -1.03
C ASP A 94 -0.38 0.77 -1.92
N LEU A 95 -0.01 -0.43 -2.40
CA LEU A 95 1.22 -0.67 -3.16
C LEU A 95 0.96 -1.00 -4.64
N TYR A 96 -0.20 -1.56 -5.00
CA TYR A 96 -0.43 -1.99 -6.38
C TYR A 96 -0.43 -0.80 -7.33
N ASN A 97 0.22 -0.94 -8.48
CA ASN A 97 0.20 0.02 -9.58
C ASN A 97 0.27 -0.73 -10.93
N LYS A 98 0.10 0.01 -12.03
CA LYS A 98 0.04 -0.56 -13.39
C LYS A 98 1.36 -1.18 -13.87
N ASP A 99 2.47 -0.83 -13.23
CA ASP A 99 3.81 -1.30 -13.57
C ASP A 99 4.13 -2.65 -12.89
N ILE A 100 3.18 -3.20 -12.11
CA ILE A 100 3.29 -4.52 -11.50
C ILE A 100 2.68 -5.58 -12.43
N ASP A 101 3.56 -6.42 -12.95
CA ASP A 101 3.20 -7.52 -13.85
C ASP A 101 2.39 -8.61 -13.14
N GLU A 102 2.84 -9.05 -11.96
CA GLU A 102 2.27 -10.20 -11.25
C GLU A 102 2.17 -9.96 -9.74
N VAL A 103 1.09 -10.47 -9.14
CA VAL A 103 0.90 -10.55 -7.68
C VAL A 103 0.86 -12.02 -7.32
N ILE A 104 1.98 -12.53 -6.82
CA ILE A 104 2.16 -13.95 -6.51
C ILE A 104 1.78 -14.20 -5.06
N VAL A 105 0.82 -15.08 -4.82
CA VAL A 105 0.24 -15.32 -3.49
C VAL A 105 0.40 -16.77 -3.09
N SER A 106 1.08 -17.02 -1.99
CA SER A 106 1.15 -18.34 -1.35
C SER A 106 -0.07 -18.54 -0.44
N GLY A 107 -0.73 -19.70 -0.57
CA GLY A 107 -1.91 -20.06 0.22
C GLY A 107 -3.24 -19.74 -0.48
N GLU A 108 -4.09 -20.76 -0.59
CA GLU A 108 -5.39 -20.69 -1.27
C GLU A 108 -6.35 -19.62 -0.68
N PRO A 109 -6.49 -19.45 0.65
CA PRO A 109 -7.40 -18.45 1.21
C PRO A 109 -6.98 -17.02 0.86
N ALA A 110 -5.69 -16.71 0.98
CA ALA A 110 -5.13 -15.40 0.67
C ALA A 110 -5.20 -15.11 -0.84
N TYR A 111 -4.97 -16.13 -1.67
CA TYR A 111 -5.11 -16.02 -3.13
C TYR A 111 -6.53 -15.65 -3.55
N ARG A 112 -7.54 -16.33 -3.00
CA ARG A 112 -8.95 -16.02 -3.28
C ARG A 112 -9.30 -14.61 -2.84
N GLU A 113 -8.89 -14.23 -1.62
CA GLU A 113 -9.11 -12.87 -1.12
C GLU A 113 -8.48 -11.81 -2.03
N ALA A 114 -7.21 -12.00 -2.42
CA ALA A 114 -6.50 -11.11 -3.33
C ALA A 114 -7.21 -10.99 -4.68
N LYS A 115 -7.60 -12.14 -5.26
CA LYS A 115 -8.21 -12.20 -6.59
C LYS A 115 -9.59 -11.58 -6.62
N ASP A 116 -10.42 -11.83 -5.61
CA ASP A 116 -11.76 -11.25 -5.52
C ASP A 116 -11.70 -9.74 -5.25
N PHE A 117 -10.76 -9.31 -4.41
CA PHE A 117 -10.52 -7.89 -4.19
C PHE A 117 -10.04 -7.17 -5.47
N MET A 118 -9.11 -7.79 -6.21
CA MET A 118 -8.65 -7.27 -7.49
C MET A 118 -9.77 -7.26 -8.54
N ARG A 119 -10.62 -8.29 -8.60
CA ARG A 119 -11.79 -8.32 -9.50
C ARG A 119 -12.76 -7.18 -9.25
N MET A 120 -12.95 -6.82 -7.98
CA MET A 120 -13.87 -5.76 -7.59
C MET A 120 -13.33 -4.36 -7.91
N LEU A 121 -12.05 -4.10 -7.64
CA LEU A 121 -11.44 -2.78 -7.87
C LEU A 121 -10.96 -2.60 -9.32
N MET A 122 -10.26 -3.60 -9.85
CA MET A 122 -9.56 -3.59 -11.13
C MET A 122 -9.74 -4.93 -11.89
N PRO A 123 -10.95 -5.24 -12.41
CA PRO A 123 -11.25 -6.50 -13.08
C PRO A 123 -10.24 -6.96 -14.13
N SER A 124 -9.71 -6.04 -14.95
CA SER A 124 -8.72 -6.35 -15.99
C SER A 124 -7.37 -6.84 -15.43
N HIS A 125 -7.04 -6.49 -14.19
CA HIS A 125 -5.81 -6.86 -13.50
C HIS A 125 -5.96 -8.11 -12.61
N ALA A 126 -7.19 -8.63 -12.43
CA ALA A 126 -7.42 -9.82 -11.63
C ALA A 126 -6.67 -11.07 -12.12
N LYS A 127 -6.34 -11.12 -13.42
CA LYS A 127 -5.52 -12.19 -14.02
C LYS A 127 -4.05 -12.15 -13.60
N ASN A 128 -3.57 -11.00 -13.12
CA ASN A 128 -2.20 -10.82 -12.65
C ASN A 128 -2.00 -11.42 -11.25
N VAL A 129 -3.08 -11.70 -10.52
CA VAL A 129 -3.03 -12.43 -9.25
C VAL A 129 -2.87 -13.92 -9.52
N ARG A 130 -1.73 -14.48 -9.11
CA ARG A 130 -1.36 -15.89 -9.36
C ARG A 130 -1.16 -16.64 -8.05
N LEU A 131 -1.71 -17.85 -8.00
CA LEU A 131 -1.50 -18.76 -6.88
C LEU A 131 -0.10 -19.35 -7.01
N TYR A 132 0.65 -19.29 -5.92
CA TYR A 132 1.91 -19.98 -5.78
C TYR A 132 1.65 -21.39 -5.23
N ALA A 133 1.93 -22.41 -6.03
CA ALA A 133 1.66 -23.82 -5.72
C ALA A 133 2.93 -24.69 -5.79
N GLU A 134 4.09 -24.06 -5.74
CA GLU A 134 5.39 -24.70 -5.91
C GLU A 134 5.91 -25.24 -4.57
N GLY A 135 6.75 -26.28 -4.60
CA GLY A 135 7.21 -26.95 -3.38
C GLY A 135 8.21 -26.15 -2.55
N GLN A 136 9.02 -25.29 -3.18
CA GLN A 136 9.92 -24.39 -2.47
C GLN A 136 9.15 -23.19 -1.89
N PRO A 137 9.48 -22.65 -0.70
CA PRO A 137 8.83 -21.44 -0.21
C PRO A 137 8.99 -20.22 -1.13
N LEU A 138 7.92 -19.43 -1.26
CA LEU A 138 7.83 -18.29 -2.18
C LEU A 138 9.02 -17.33 -2.04
N LEU A 139 9.29 -16.85 -0.83
CA LEU A 139 10.32 -15.84 -0.57
C LEU A 139 11.74 -16.35 -0.82
N ILE A 140 11.98 -17.65 -0.60
CA ILE A 140 13.25 -18.31 -0.92
C ILE A 140 13.43 -18.39 -2.43
N ARG A 141 12.40 -18.81 -3.19
CA ARG A 141 12.48 -18.91 -4.66
C ARG A 141 12.84 -17.57 -5.31
N TYR A 142 12.33 -16.46 -4.77
CA TYR A 142 12.60 -15.11 -5.28
C TYR A 142 13.79 -14.42 -4.61
N GLY A 143 14.56 -15.10 -3.75
CA GLY A 143 15.76 -14.55 -3.13
C GLY A 143 15.51 -13.37 -2.18
N VAL A 144 14.31 -13.28 -1.62
CA VAL A 144 13.90 -12.23 -0.67
C VAL A 144 14.19 -12.64 0.77
N GLU A 145 14.22 -13.94 1.07
CA GLU A 145 14.40 -14.47 2.43
C GLU A 145 15.64 -13.87 3.13
N SER A 146 16.81 -13.89 2.47
CA SER A 146 18.04 -13.36 3.04
C SER A 146 18.00 -11.86 3.30
N GLN A 147 17.18 -11.12 2.55
CA GLN A 147 16.99 -9.69 2.76
C GLN A 147 16.09 -9.43 3.98
N LEU A 148 15.08 -10.28 4.19
CA LEU A 148 14.23 -10.23 5.39
C LEU A 148 15.04 -10.59 6.64
N ASP A 149 15.89 -11.62 6.57
CA ASP A 149 16.80 -11.95 7.66
C ASP A 149 17.73 -10.78 8.01
N ALA A 150 18.24 -10.08 6.98
CA ALA A 150 19.07 -8.91 7.16
C ALA A 150 18.35 -7.74 7.86
N MET A 151 17.00 -7.67 7.82
CA MET A 151 16.24 -6.63 8.53
C MET A 151 16.36 -6.73 10.06
N PHE A 152 16.73 -7.90 10.59
CA PHE A 152 16.95 -8.11 12.02
C PHE A 152 18.39 -7.78 12.45
N SER A 153 19.28 -7.49 11.49
CA SER A 153 20.62 -7.03 11.78
C SER A 153 20.64 -5.51 11.96
N PRO A 154 21.22 -4.99 13.06
CA PRO A 154 21.47 -3.56 13.17
C PRO A 154 22.54 -3.09 12.18
N ILE A 155 23.34 -4.00 11.62
CA ILE A 155 24.40 -3.69 10.64
C ILE A 155 23.91 -4.05 9.24
N VAL A 156 23.93 -3.09 8.31
CA VAL A 156 23.61 -3.31 6.90
C VAL A 156 24.86 -3.06 6.05
N GLN A 157 25.31 -4.09 5.36
CA GLN A 157 26.45 -4.02 4.44
C GLN A 157 26.03 -3.31 3.14
N LEU A 158 26.84 -2.36 2.70
CA LEU A 158 26.67 -1.64 1.43
C LEU A 158 27.44 -2.35 0.32
N ARG A 159 26.98 -2.15 -0.93
CA ARG A 159 27.58 -2.81 -2.11
C ARG A 159 29.06 -2.48 -2.29
N SER A 160 29.49 -1.29 -1.88
CA SER A 160 30.88 -0.82 -2.00
C SER A 160 31.79 -1.30 -0.85
N GLY A 161 31.30 -2.13 0.08
CA GLY A 161 32.09 -2.66 1.20
C GLY A 161 32.06 -1.81 2.48
N GLY A 162 31.43 -0.63 2.45
CA GLY A 162 31.02 0.09 3.64
C GLY A 162 29.82 -0.55 4.34
N TYR A 163 29.42 -0.02 5.48
CA TYR A 163 28.25 -0.50 6.22
C TYR A 163 27.61 0.62 7.03
N ILE A 164 26.32 0.47 7.31
CA ILE A 164 25.59 1.34 8.25
C ILE A 164 25.23 0.56 9.51
N VAL A 165 25.18 1.26 10.64
CA VAL A 165 24.77 0.72 11.94
C VAL A 165 23.54 1.48 12.42
N LEU A 166 22.47 0.75 12.69
CA LEU A 166 21.17 1.26 13.15
C LEU A 166 21.04 0.99 14.66
N ASN A 167 21.06 2.07 15.45
CA ASN A 167 20.91 2.00 16.90
C ASN A 167 19.59 2.66 17.32
N GLN A 168 18.66 1.86 17.82
CA GLN A 168 17.39 2.35 18.35
C GLN A 168 17.55 2.83 19.79
N ALA A 169 17.12 4.05 20.07
CA ALA A 169 17.00 4.63 21.40
C ALA A 169 15.52 4.94 21.71
N GLU A 170 15.23 5.51 22.88
CA GLU A 170 13.86 5.73 23.36
C GLU A 170 13.03 6.63 22.43
N ALA A 171 13.62 7.73 21.95
CA ALA A 171 12.92 8.74 21.16
C ALA A 171 13.51 8.92 19.75
N LEU A 172 14.56 8.17 19.40
CA LEU A 172 15.27 8.35 18.14
C LEU A 172 15.90 7.05 17.64
N VAL A 173 16.24 7.04 16.35
CA VAL A 173 17.11 6.03 15.75
C VAL A 173 18.37 6.75 15.27
N ALA A 174 19.53 6.36 15.80
CA ALA A 174 20.81 6.84 15.34
C ALA A 174 21.31 5.92 14.21
N ILE A 175 21.77 6.53 13.11
CA ILE A 175 22.34 5.83 11.96
C ILE A 175 23.79 6.27 11.83
N ASP A 176 24.71 5.34 12.05
CA ASP A 176 26.14 5.55 11.83
C ASP A 176 26.55 4.96 10.47
N VAL A 177 27.43 5.65 9.74
CA VAL A 177 27.82 5.29 8.37
C VAL A 177 29.34 5.12 8.32
N ASN A 178 29.78 3.94 7.92
CA ASN A 178 31.19 3.57 7.86
C ASN A 178 31.56 3.21 6.42
N SER A 179 32.65 3.80 5.89
CA SER A 179 33.13 3.54 4.52
C SER A 179 33.81 2.18 4.35
N GLY A 180 33.97 1.40 5.43
CA GLY A 180 34.60 0.09 5.38
C GLY A 180 36.13 0.16 5.38
N ARG A 181 36.80 -0.83 4.79
CA ARG A 181 38.26 -0.92 4.82
C ARG A 181 38.87 -0.07 3.70
N ALA A 182 39.75 0.87 4.05
CA ALA A 182 40.40 1.77 3.10
C ALA A 182 41.07 1.01 1.94
N THR A 183 40.57 1.21 0.71
CA THR A 183 41.26 0.85 -0.52
C THR A 183 42.29 1.92 -0.83
N ARG A 184 43.58 1.55 -0.84
CA ARG A 184 44.72 2.48 -0.99
C ARG A 184 44.78 3.26 -2.31
N GLU A 185 43.87 3.03 -3.24
CA GLU A 185 43.97 3.47 -4.65
C GLU A 185 43.01 4.61 -5.06
N HIS A 186 42.09 5.05 -4.19
CA HIS A 186 41.14 6.13 -4.51
C HIS A 186 41.19 7.30 -3.50
N HIS A 187 40.89 8.51 -3.98
CA HIS A 187 40.81 9.72 -3.15
C HIS A 187 39.71 9.58 -2.08
N ILE A 188 40.01 9.99 -0.85
CA ILE A 188 39.12 9.87 0.31
C ILE A 188 37.79 10.63 0.09
N GLU A 189 37.80 11.71 -0.69
CA GLU A 189 36.59 12.48 -1.02
C GLU A 189 35.64 11.74 -1.99
N ASP A 190 36.17 10.80 -2.78
CA ASP A 190 35.40 9.99 -3.74
C ASP A 190 34.92 8.66 -3.16
N THR A 191 35.30 8.34 -1.91
CA THR A 191 35.00 7.07 -1.19
C THR A 191 33.84 7.24 -0.23
#